data_AF-A0A1F7AE83-F1
#
_entry.id   AF-A0A1F7AE83-F1
#
_cell.length_a   1.000
_cell.length_b   1.000
_cell.length_c   1.000
_cell.angle_alpha   90.00
_cell.angle_beta   90.00
_cell.angle_gamma   90.00
#
_symmetry.space_group_name_H-M   'P 1'
#
loop_
_entity.id
_entity.type
_entity.pdbx_description
1 polymer ?
#
loop_
_entity_poly.entity_id
_entity_poly.type
_entity_poly.pdbx_seq_one_letter_code
_entity_poly.pdbx_strand_id
1 'polypeptide(L)'
;MRILPVLLLFTLLLGACATPPVVEEEDDAAKPASESFDSAQTVNEDGSITISILWDGEEVGTIEKEKPGDGYSVELMEERGSYAYFSVNVTGLGGYILYGGAHSVYEINPAEKLLVNIFEGTPGNFVTDISGSGELVSFSGTGDELFINHIIPAVQEDDTIFSYEVDEEFDAAGGGKFSPDGKKLAFAASIYGDNVNTDNEITGLFVIDLETDTVTEITREEGTGEVVWQDNETVVLD
;
A
#
# COMPACT_ATOMS: atom_id res chain seq x y z
N MET A 1 -52.66 -51.22 4.00
CA MET A 1 -52.23 -50.22 5.01
C MET A 1 -51.40 -50.95 6.06
N ARG A 2 -50.27 -50.34 6.43
CA ARG A 2 -49.19 -50.78 7.34
C ARG A 2 -48.09 -51.66 6.74
N ILE A 3 -46.95 -50.99 6.64
CA ILE A 3 -45.68 -51.27 5.98
C ILE A 3 -44.75 -51.98 6.98
N LEU A 4 -43.97 -52.93 6.47
CA LEU A 4 -42.93 -53.71 7.15
C LEU A 4 -41.77 -52.79 7.61
N PRO A 5 -41.21 -52.93 8.82
CA PRO A 5 -39.99 -52.21 9.18
C PRO A 5 -38.76 -52.92 8.61
N VAL A 6 -37.96 -52.18 7.83
CA VAL A 6 -36.64 -52.58 7.34
C VAL A 6 -35.63 -52.40 8.48
N LEU A 7 -34.92 -53.48 8.81
CA LEU A 7 -33.82 -53.53 9.77
C LEU A 7 -32.57 -52.92 9.13
N LEU A 8 -32.10 -51.77 9.64
CA LEU A 8 -30.87 -51.12 9.17
C LEU A 8 -29.65 -51.82 9.79
N LEU A 9 -28.76 -52.32 8.92
CA LEU A 9 -27.52 -52.98 9.26
C LEU A 9 -26.46 -51.92 9.63
N PHE A 10 -25.91 -51.97 10.84
CA PHE A 10 -24.76 -51.16 11.27
C PHE A 10 -23.47 -51.85 10.79
N THR A 11 -22.78 -51.26 9.81
CA THR A 11 -21.41 -51.61 9.45
C THR A 11 -20.43 -50.72 10.23
N LEU A 12 -19.66 -51.33 11.14
CA LEU A 12 -18.45 -50.71 11.70
C LEU A 12 -17.41 -50.55 10.58
N LEU A 13 -17.04 -49.32 10.23
CA LEU A 13 -15.77 -49.06 9.53
C LEU A 13 -14.66 -48.90 10.57
N LEU A 14 -13.67 -49.79 10.49
CA LEU A 14 -12.39 -49.67 11.18
C LEU A 14 -11.63 -48.45 10.63
N GLY A 15 -11.20 -47.56 11.53
CA GLY A 15 -10.44 -46.37 11.22
C GLY A 15 -9.05 -46.72 10.65
N ALA A 16 -8.82 -46.34 9.40
CA ALA A 16 -7.47 -46.13 8.90
C ALA A 16 -6.98 -44.77 9.43
N CYS A 17 -5.90 -44.78 10.20
CA CYS A 17 -5.22 -43.58 10.65
C CYS A 17 -4.55 -42.94 9.41
N ALA A 18 -5.26 -42.06 8.72
CA ALA A 18 -4.65 -41.20 7.72
C ALA A 18 -3.77 -40.20 8.48
N THR A 19 -2.46 -40.28 8.29
CA THR A 19 -1.57 -39.17 8.64
C THR A 19 -2.09 -37.92 7.92
N PRO A 20 -2.30 -36.79 8.62
CA PRO A 20 -2.64 -35.55 7.95
C PRO A 20 -1.53 -35.24 6.92
N PRO A 21 -1.87 -34.62 5.78
CA PRO A 21 -0.84 -34.15 4.86
C PRO A 21 0.11 -33.26 5.66
N VAL A 22 1.40 -33.55 5.54
CA VAL A 22 2.44 -32.62 5.94
C VAL A 22 2.16 -31.36 5.13
N VAL A 23 1.76 -30.29 5.81
CA VAL A 23 1.87 -28.95 5.23
C VAL A 23 3.37 -28.78 5.07
N GLU A 24 3.87 -28.93 3.84
CA GLU A 24 5.20 -28.44 3.53
C GLU A 24 5.12 -26.93 3.82
N GLU A 25 5.85 -26.49 4.84
CA GLU A 25 6.05 -25.06 5.06
C GLU A 25 6.57 -24.50 3.73
N GLU A 26 5.95 -23.42 3.26
CA GLU A 26 6.43 -22.70 2.09
C GLU A 26 7.94 -22.54 2.23
N ASP A 27 8.66 -22.92 1.17
CA ASP A 27 10.10 -22.76 1.06
C ASP A 27 10.45 -21.37 1.60
N ASP A 28 11.33 -21.31 2.62
CA ASP A 28 11.92 -20.09 3.17
C ASP A 28 12.76 -19.45 2.04
N ALA A 29 12.10 -18.94 1.01
CA ALA A 29 12.70 -18.07 0.02
C ALA A 29 13.32 -16.94 0.83
N ALA A 30 14.64 -16.84 0.76
CA ALA A 30 15.41 -15.95 1.62
C ALA A 30 14.81 -14.55 1.53
N LYS A 31 14.26 -14.07 2.64
CA LYS A 31 13.78 -12.69 2.76
C LYS A 31 14.90 -11.77 2.28
N PRO A 32 14.66 -10.90 1.29
CA PRO A 32 15.69 -9.98 0.86
C PRO A 32 15.99 -9.02 2.03
N ALA A 33 17.27 -8.66 2.16
CA ALA A 33 17.73 -7.72 3.17
C ALA A 33 17.98 -6.36 2.52
N SER A 34 17.50 -5.28 3.14
CA SER A 34 17.55 -3.93 2.56
C SER A 34 18.95 -3.48 2.14
N GLU A 35 19.98 -3.90 2.87
CA GLU A 35 21.39 -3.60 2.59
C GLU A 35 21.96 -4.30 1.34
N SER A 36 21.23 -5.27 0.79
CA SER A 36 21.58 -5.98 -0.45
C SER A 36 21.06 -5.27 -1.70
N PHE A 37 20.16 -4.29 -1.58
CA PHE A 37 19.60 -3.60 -2.74
C PHE A 37 20.37 -2.32 -3.12
N ASP A 38 20.50 -2.09 -4.42
CA ASP A 38 21.01 -0.86 -5.01
C ASP A 38 20.29 -0.56 -6.34
N SER A 39 20.48 0.64 -6.89
CA SER A 39 19.95 1.00 -8.21
C SER A 39 21.00 1.73 -9.06
N ALA A 40 20.97 1.46 -10.36
CA ALA A 40 21.80 2.15 -11.33
C ALA A 40 20.92 2.75 -12.44
N GLN A 41 21.33 3.90 -12.97
CA GLN A 41 20.60 4.57 -14.05
C GLN A 41 21.50 4.79 -15.26
N THR A 42 21.00 4.45 -16.44
CA THR A 42 21.66 4.67 -17.73
C THR A 42 20.77 5.51 -18.62
N VAL A 43 21.33 6.53 -19.27
CA VAL A 43 20.63 7.32 -20.30
C VAL A 43 20.88 6.65 -21.65
N ASN A 44 19.79 6.28 -22.32
CA ASN A 44 19.81 5.60 -23.62
C ASN A 44 20.07 6.58 -24.77
N GLU A 45 20.37 6.05 -25.96
CA GLU A 45 20.65 6.85 -27.15
C GLU A 45 19.46 7.71 -27.60
N ASP A 46 18.24 7.23 -27.38
CA ASP A 46 16.99 7.96 -27.65
C ASP A 46 16.64 8.99 -26.57
N GLY A 47 17.44 9.06 -25.50
CA GLY A 47 17.27 9.96 -24.39
C GLY A 47 16.44 9.39 -23.24
N SER A 48 15.80 8.22 -23.38
CA SER A 48 15.12 7.53 -22.26
C SER A 48 16.09 7.12 -21.16
N ILE A 49 15.57 6.76 -19.98
CA ILE A 49 16.35 6.27 -18.84
C ILE A 49 15.96 4.82 -18.57
N THR A 50 16.98 3.97 -18.49
CA THR A 50 16.90 2.63 -17.93
C THR A 50 17.35 2.67 -16.48
N ILE A 51 16.50 2.21 -15.57
CA ILE A 51 16.79 2.03 -14.15
C ILE A 51 16.96 0.53 -13.89
N SER A 52 18.15 0.10 -13.52
CA SER A 52 18.45 -1.27 -13.10
C SER A 52 18.31 -1.39 -11.59
N ILE A 53 17.54 -2.37 -11.12
CA ILE A 53 17.46 -2.76 -9.71
C ILE A 53 18.47 -3.90 -9.49
N LEU A 54 19.35 -3.72 -8.51
CA LEU A 54 20.42 -4.65 -8.17
C LEU A 54 20.12 -5.29 -6.82
N TRP A 55 20.37 -6.61 -6.70
CA TRP A 55 20.36 -7.36 -5.45
C TRP A 55 21.66 -8.13 -5.32
N ASP A 56 22.41 -7.90 -4.24
CA ASP A 56 23.78 -8.41 -4.05
C ASP A 56 24.73 -8.09 -5.23
N GLY A 57 24.50 -6.94 -5.87
CA GLY A 57 25.26 -6.47 -7.04
C GLY A 57 24.87 -7.13 -8.37
N GLU A 58 23.90 -8.04 -8.38
CA GLU A 58 23.35 -8.64 -9.59
C GLU A 58 22.07 -7.91 -10.03
N GLU A 59 21.92 -7.67 -11.34
CA GLU A 59 20.68 -7.12 -11.88
C GLU A 59 19.53 -8.13 -11.77
N VAL A 60 18.47 -7.70 -11.08
CA VAL A 60 17.26 -8.48 -10.80
C VAL A 60 16.01 -7.89 -11.43
N GLY A 61 16.08 -6.66 -11.94
CA GLY A 61 14.97 -6.03 -12.63
C GLY A 61 15.40 -4.76 -13.36
N THR A 62 14.60 -4.37 -14.35
CA THR A 62 14.84 -3.17 -15.16
C THR A 62 13.54 -2.41 -15.35
N ILE A 63 13.60 -1.09 -15.20
CA ILE A 63 12.48 -0.17 -15.39
C ILE A 63 12.87 0.81 -16.50
N GLU A 64 12.04 0.91 -17.53
CA GLU A 64 12.22 1.89 -18.61
C GLU A 64 11.33 3.10 -18.35
N LYS A 65 11.91 4.31 -18.42
CA LYS A 65 11.20 5.58 -18.25
C LYS A 65 11.63 6.59 -19.30
N GLU A 66 10.71 7.45 -19.71
CA GLU A 66 11.07 8.67 -20.43
C GLU A 66 11.94 9.56 -19.55
N LYS A 67 12.88 10.32 -20.13
CA LYS A 67 13.75 11.18 -19.31
C LYS A 67 13.02 12.45 -18.87
N PRO A 68 12.82 12.66 -17.56
CA PRO A 68 12.38 13.96 -17.07
C PRO A 68 13.55 14.95 -17.11
N GLY A 69 13.28 16.22 -16.81
CA GLY A 69 14.30 17.27 -16.82
C GLY A 69 15.58 16.90 -16.06
N ASP A 70 15.41 16.41 -14.82
CA ASP A 70 16.52 16.22 -13.88
C ASP A 70 16.83 14.75 -13.51
N GLY A 71 15.96 13.81 -13.88
CA GLY A 71 16.15 12.36 -13.65
C GLY A 71 15.16 11.75 -12.65
N TYR A 72 15.46 10.56 -12.15
CA TYR A 72 14.63 9.85 -11.16
C TYR A 72 15.39 9.60 -9.85
N SER A 73 14.68 9.58 -8.73
CA SER A 73 15.14 8.94 -7.49
C SER A 73 14.46 7.58 -7.36
N VAL A 74 15.20 6.62 -6.80
CA VAL A 74 14.77 5.24 -6.60
C VAL A 74 15.08 4.89 -5.16
N GLU A 75 14.06 4.55 -4.39
CA GLU A 75 14.21 4.28 -2.95
C GLU A 75 13.43 3.03 -2.59
N LEU A 76 14.07 2.13 -1.84
CA LEU A 76 13.40 0.99 -1.22
C LEU A 76 12.41 1.52 -0.18
N MET A 77 11.12 1.29 -0.41
CA MET A 77 10.04 1.67 0.51
C MET A 77 9.90 0.66 1.64
N GLU A 78 9.80 -0.62 1.27
CA GLU A 78 9.52 -1.71 2.22
C GLU A 78 9.95 -3.08 1.66
N GLU A 79 10.15 -4.04 2.57
CA GLU A 79 10.38 -5.45 2.27
C GLU A 79 9.33 -6.33 2.95
N ARG A 80 8.67 -7.22 2.20
CA ARG A 80 7.65 -8.13 2.71
C ARG A 80 7.82 -9.54 2.16
N GLY A 81 8.07 -10.50 3.05
CA GLY A 81 8.36 -11.87 2.64
C GLY A 81 9.51 -11.91 1.65
N SER A 82 9.27 -12.43 0.44
CA SER A 82 10.24 -12.53 -0.66
C SER A 82 10.26 -11.30 -1.57
N TYR A 83 9.46 -10.27 -1.29
CA TYR A 83 9.27 -9.11 -2.15
C TYR A 83 9.88 -7.85 -1.55
N ALA A 84 10.31 -6.94 -2.42
CA ALA A 84 10.70 -5.58 -2.10
C ALA A 84 9.89 -4.59 -2.95
N TYR A 85 9.59 -3.43 -2.38
CA TYR A 85 8.81 -2.38 -3.03
C TYR A 85 9.67 -1.13 -3.20
N PHE A 86 9.76 -0.64 -4.42
CA PHE A 86 10.58 0.53 -4.76
C PHE A 86 9.70 1.69 -5.19
N SER A 87 9.94 2.84 -4.59
CA SER A 87 9.44 4.12 -5.10
C SER A 87 10.34 4.60 -6.23
N VAL A 88 9.72 5.09 -7.30
CA VAL A 88 10.41 5.77 -8.40
C VAL A 88 9.77 7.13 -8.61
N ASN A 89 10.52 8.17 -8.29
CA ASN A 89 10.05 9.55 -8.23
C ASN A 89 10.82 10.44 -9.22
N VAL A 90 10.12 11.35 -9.89
CA VAL A 90 10.78 12.37 -10.73
C VAL A 90 11.52 13.35 -9.83
N THR A 91 12.81 13.56 -10.10
CA THR A 91 13.62 14.59 -9.42
C THR A 91 13.50 15.94 -10.11
N GLY A 92 13.86 17.00 -9.40
CA GLY A 92 13.88 18.35 -9.99
C GLY A 92 12.51 19.04 -10.09
N LEU A 93 11.46 18.40 -9.58
CA LEU A 93 10.19 19.06 -9.37
C LEU A 93 10.37 20.11 -8.26
N GLY A 94 10.58 21.36 -8.65
CA GLY A 94 10.58 22.48 -7.72
C GLY A 94 9.18 22.71 -7.16
N GLY A 95 9.07 22.90 -5.84
CA GLY A 95 7.80 23.06 -5.15
C GLY A 95 7.78 22.30 -3.83
N TYR A 96 6.86 22.66 -2.94
CA TYR A 96 6.61 21.91 -1.72
C TYR A 96 5.59 20.81 -2.06
N ILE A 97 5.99 19.54 -2.03
CA ILE A 97 5.05 18.42 -2.06
C ILE A 97 4.53 18.28 -0.64
N LEU A 98 3.23 18.55 -0.44
CA LEU A 98 2.59 18.57 0.87
C LEU A 98 2.64 17.20 1.56
N TYR A 99 2.74 16.13 0.77
CA TYR A 99 2.77 14.74 1.23
C TYR A 99 4.03 14.04 0.75
N GLY A 100 4.63 13.22 1.61
CA GLY A 100 5.58 12.20 1.15
C GLY A 100 4.84 11.13 0.36
N GLY A 101 5.53 10.47 -0.58
CA GLY A 101 4.94 9.35 -1.31
C GLY A 101 5.67 9.02 -2.61
N ALA A 102 5.23 7.93 -3.24
CA ALA A 102 5.81 7.44 -4.48
C ALA A 102 4.91 7.76 -5.68
N HIS A 103 5.44 8.46 -6.67
CA HIS A 103 4.77 8.67 -7.95
C HIS A 103 4.57 7.35 -8.69
N SER A 104 5.55 6.45 -8.62
CA SER A 104 5.42 5.10 -9.16
C SER A 104 5.94 4.11 -8.15
N VAL A 105 5.28 2.94 -8.06
CA VAL A 105 5.71 1.85 -7.20
C VAL A 105 5.93 0.59 -8.01
N TYR A 106 7.06 -0.06 -7.73
CA TYR A 106 7.44 -1.32 -8.34
C TYR A 106 7.62 -2.38 -7.26
N GLU A 107 6.98 -3.53 -7.45
CA GLU A 107 7.20 -4.73 -6.67
C GLU A 107 8.26 -5.59 -7.37
N ILE A 108 9.21 -6.13 -6.61
CA ILE A 108 10.20 -7.06 -7.12
C ILE A 108 10.32 -8.30 -6.24
N ASN A 109 10.28 -9.47 -6.86
CA ASN A 109 10.83 -10.70 -6.30
C ASN A 109 12.23 -10.91 -6.90
N PRO A 110 13.32 -10.67 -6.15
CA PRO A 110 14.66 -10.66 -6.71
C PRO A 110 15.18 -12.08 -6.99
N ALA A 111 14.69 -13.10 -6.28
CA ALA A 111 15.04 -14.50 -6.53
C ALA A 111 14.45 -14.99 -7.87
N GLU A 112 13.25 -14.53 -8.21
CA GLU A 112 12.57 -14.86 -9.47
C GLU A 112 12.89 -13.88 -10.60
N LYS A 113 13.54 -12.74 -10.30
CA LYS A 113 13.72 -11.60 -11.21
C LYS A 113 12.41 -11.13 -11.82
N LEU A 114 11.35 -11.15 -11.00
CA LEU A 114 10.02 -10.72 -11.38
C LEU A 114 9.85 -9.29 -10.88
N LEU A 115 9.77 -8.33 -11.81
CA LEU A 115 9.50 -6.93 -11.53
C LEU A 115 8.15 -6.53 -12.12
N VAL A 116 7.29 -5.95 -11.29
CA VAL A 116 5.94 -5.54 -11.66
C VAL A 116 5.74 -4.08 -11.26
N ASN A 117 5.20 -3.27 -12.17
CA ASN A 117 4.70 -1.95 -11.82
C ASN A 117 3.32 -2.11 -11.17
N ILE A 118 3.22 -1.80 -9.88
CA ILE A 118 1.97 -1.96 -9.14
C ILE A 118 1.17 -0.65 -9.06
N PHE A 119 1.83 0.48 -9.31
CA PHE A 119 1.20 1.80 -9.38
C PHE A 119 1.99 2.73 -10.31
N GLU A 120 1.29 3.43 -11.19
CA GLU A 120 1.80 4.58 -11.94
C GLU A 120 0.89 5.78 -11.70
N GLY A 121 1.43 6.79 -11.02
CA GLY A 121 0.70 8.01 -10.70
C GLY A 121 0.47 8.87 -11.93
N THR A 122 -0.69 9.49 -11.98
CA THR A 122 -0.86 10.69 -12.80
C THR A 122 -0.16 11.87 -12.11
N PRO A 123 0.22 12.94 -12.84
CA PRO A 123 0.91 14.07 -12.25
C PRO A 123 0.16 14.65 -11.05
N GLY A 124 0.79 14.58 -9.88
CA GLY A 124 0.24 15.07 -8.62
C GLY A 124 -0.33 13.98 -7.70
N ASN A 125 -0.42 12.72 -8.15
CA ASN A 125 -0.82 11.59 -7.32
C ASN A 125 0.40 10.86 -6.76
N PHE A 126 0.35 10.56 -5.46
CA PHE A 126 1.45 9.92 -4.74
C PHE A 126 0.93 8.80 -3.85
N VAL A 127 1.53 7.62 -3.98
CA VAL A 127 1.27 6.48 -3.09
C VAL A 127 1.72 6.81 -1.69
N THR A 128 0.82 6.58 -0.73
CA THR A 128 1.01 6.86 0.69
C THR A 128 1.22 5.58 1.50
N ASP A 129 0.64 4.46 1.05
CA ASP A 129 0.86 3.14 1.64
C ASP A 129 0.42 1.98 0.72
N ILE A 130 0.86 0.77 1.06
CA ILE A 130 0.52 -0.49 0.39
C ILE A 130 -0.02 -1.46 1.46
N SER A 131 -1.19 -2.07 1.25
CA SER A 131 -1.79 -2.99 2.24
C SER A 131 -0.87 -4.17 2.51
N GLY A 132 -0.86 -4.74 3.72
CA GLY A 132 0.06 -5.82 4.12
C GLY A 132 0.18 -7.00 3.13
N SER A 133 -0.90 -7.31 2.39
CA SER A 133 -0.90 -8.35 1.34
C SER A 133 -0.22 -7.94 0.02
N GLY A 134 0.05 -6.66 -0.19
CA GLY A 134 0.53 -6.11 -1.46
C GLY A 134 -0.57 -5.84 -2.49
N GLU A 135 -1.82 -6.19 -2.18
CA GLU A 135 -2.92 -6.19 -3.16
C GLU A 135 -3.62 -4.84 -3.30
N LEU A 136 -3.46 -3.92 -2.35
CA LEU A 136 -4.09 -2.61 -2.36
C LEU A 136 -3.05 -1.50 -2.21
N VAL A 137 -3.30 -0.41 -2.91
CA VAL A 137 -2.49 0.81 -2.86
C VAL A 137 -3.38 1.96 -2.40
N SER A 138 -2.91 2.71 -1.40
CA SER A 138 -3.52 3.98 -1.01
C SER A 138 -2.71 5.13 -1.59
N PHE A 139 -3.38 6.09 -2.22
CA PHE A 139 -2.75 7.28 -2.75
C PHE A 139 -3.60 8.53 -2.52
N SER A 140 -2.93 9.67 -2.50
CA SER A 140 -3.56 10.99 -2.43
C SER A 140 -2.93 11.91 -3.46
N GLY A 141 -3.70 12.88 -3.92
CA GLY A 141 -3.28 13.77 -4.99
C GLY A 141 -2.98 15.20 -4.53
N THR A 142 -2.79 16.07 -5.51
CA THR A 142 -2.65 17.52 -5.32
C THR A 142 -3.75 18.25 -6.08
N GLY A 143 -4.00 19.52 -5.76
CA GLY A 143 -5.12 20.27 -6.34
C GLY A 143 -6.47 19.79 -5.79
N ASP A 144 -7.40 19.44 -6.70
CA ASP A 144 -8.75 18.98 -6.32
C ASP A 144 -8.73 17.65 -5.54
N GLU A 145 -7.64 16.89 -5.65
CA GLU A 145 -7.42 15.63 -4.93
C GLU A 145 -6.80 15.81 -3.53
N LEU A 146 -6.49 17.05 -3.11
CA LEU A 146 -5.96 17.32 -1.76
C LEU A 146 -6.94 16.91 -0.64
N PHE A 147 -8.21 16.77 -0.98
CA PHE A 147 -9.29 16.43 -0.06
C PHE A 147 -9.67 14.96 -0.13
N ILE A 148 -9.01 14.16 -0.97
CA ILE A 148 -9.44 12.81 -1.29
C ILE A 148 -8.33 11.79 -0.99
N ASN A 149 -8.71 10.73 -0.30
CA ASN A 149 -7.88 9.54 -0.14
C ASN A 149 -8.46 8.39 -0.97
N HIS A 150 -7.64 7.81 -1.84
CA HIS A 150 -8.05 6.74 -2.74
C HIS A 150 -7.44 5.40 -2.36
N ILE A 151 -8.17 4.32 -2.69
CA ILE A 151 -7.72 2.95 -2.59
C ILE A 151 -8.01 2.25 -3.92
N ILE A 152 -6.99 1.69 -4.55
CA ILE A 152 -7.09 0.89 -5.78
C ILE A 152 -6.44 -0.49 -5.61
N PRO A 153 -6.81 -1.49 -6.42
CA PRO A 153 -6.05 -2.73 -6.52
C PRO A 153 -4.64 -2.44 -7.07
N ALA A 154 -3.64 -3.12 -6.53
CA ALA A 154 -2.32 -3.17 -7.14
C ALA A 154 -2.42 -3.73 -8.57
N VAL A 155 -1.66 -3.17 -9.51
CA VAL A 155 -1.57 -3.62 -10.92
C VAL A 155 -2.83 -3.35 -11.76
N GLN A 156 -3.79 -2.53 -11.29
CA GLN A 156 -4.95 -2.09 -12.09
C GLN A 156 -5.11 -0.58 -12.05
N GLU A 157 -5.17 0.06 -13.23
CA GLU A 157 -5.13 1.53 -13.33
C GLU A 157 -6.49 2.23 -13.06
N ASP A 158 -7.63 1.53 -13.10
CA ASP A 158 -8.92 2.23 -13.29
C ASP A 158 -10.10 1.79 -12.40
N ASP A 159 -9.94 0.84 -11.48
CA ASP A 159 -11.02 0.44 -10.57
C ASP A 159 -10.75 0.95 -9.15
N THR A 160 -11.10 2.21 -8.88
CA THR A 160 -11.12 2.74 -7.51
C THR A 160 -12.07 1.89 -6.66
N ILE A 161 -11.51 1.18 -5.68
CA ILE A 161 -12.28 0.40 -4.71
C ILE A 161 -12.99 1.36 -3.77
N PHE A 162 -12.26 2.37 -3.30
CA PHE A 162 -12.78 3.34 -2.35
C PHE A 162 -12.14 4.71 -2.55
N SER A 163 -12.95 5.76 -2.42
CA SER A 163 -12.48 7.14 -2.28
C SER A 163 -13.19 7.76 -1.09
N TYR A 164 -12.45 8.45 -0.24
CA TYR A 164 -13.04 9.31 0.78
C TYR A 164 -12.67 10.76 0.52
N GLU A 165 -13.68 11.60 0.28
CA GLU A 165 -13.56 13.04 0.30
C GLU A 165 -13.86 13.53 1.72
N VAL A 166 -12.93 14.28 2.32
CA VAL A 166 -13.16 14.90 3.63
C VAL A 166 -14.25 15.97 3.52
N ASP A 167 -15.00 16.18 4.61
CA ASP A 167 -16.02 17.23 4.65
C ASP A 167 -15.41 18.62 4.38
N GLU A 168 -16.23 19.55 3.84
CA GLU A 168 -15.81 20.93 3.50
C GLU A 168 -15.22 21.74 4.67
N GLU A 169 -15.35 21.26 5.91
CA GLU A 169 -14.70 21.88 7.07
C GLU A 169 -13.20 21.62 7.12
N PHE A 170 -12.71 20.57 6.45
CA PHE A 170 -11.29 20.24 6.36
C PHE A 170 -10.63 20.93 5.18
N ASP A 171 -9.43 21.43 5.40
CA ASP A 171 -8.62 22.10 4.39
C ASP A 171 -7.76 21.12 3.58
N ALA A 172 -7.57 19.89 4.10
CA ALA A 172 -6.79 18.85 3.45
C ALA A 172 -7.05 17.45 4.06
N ALA A 173 -6.97 16.42 3.23
CA ALA A 173 -6.82 15.02 3.63
C ALA A 173 -5.34 14.61 3.52
N GLY A 174 -4.82 14.03 4.58
CA GLY A 174 -3.49 13.43 4.64
C GLY A 174 -3.44 12.04 3.98
N GLY A 175 -2.22 11.51 3.91
CA GLY A 175 -1.97 10.19 3.35
C GLY A 175 -2.57 9.05 4.18
N GLY A 176 -2.96 7.98 3.49
CA GLY A 176 -3.57 6.81 4.10
C GLY A 176 -2.51 5.85 4.63
N LYS A 177 -2.88 5.11 5.68
CA LYS A 177 -2.10 4.03 6.27
C LYS A 177 -2.98 2.81 6.49
N PHE A 178 -2.62 1.67 5.93
CA PHE A 178 -3.34 0.43 6.12
C PHE A 178 -3.07 -0.11 7.52
N SER A 179 -4.12 -0.65 8.13
CA SER A 179 -4.00 -1.56 9.27
C SER A 179 -3.12 -2.75 8.91
N PRO A 180 -2.45 -3.41 9.88
CA PRO A 180 -1.55 -4.51 9.59
C PRO A 180 -2.18 -5.70 8.85
N ASP A 181 -3.49 -5.94 9.00
CA ASP A 181 -4.22 -6.96 8.24
C ASP A 181 -4.82 -6.46 6.91
N GLY A 182 -4.64 -5.19 6.59
CA GLY A 182 -5.08 -4.56 5.35
C GLY A 182 -6.60 -4.37 5.24
N LYS A 183 -7.37 -4.62 6.30
CA LYS A 183 -8.85 -4.53 6.26
C LYS A 183 -9.39 -3.14 6.50
N LYS A 184 -8.55 -2.26 7.04
CA LYS A 184 -8.87 -0.87 7.33
C LYS A 184 -7.78 0.06 6.81
N LEU A 185 -8.18 1.27 6.46
CA LEU A 185 -7.27 2.38 6.15
C LEU A 185 -7.54 3.51 7.14
N ALA A 186 -6.50 4.06 7.76
CA ALA A 186 -6.58 5.27 8.55
C ALA A 186 -5.92 6.43 7.83
N PHE A 187 -6.46 7.63 7.99
CA PHE A 187 -5.84 8.85 7.47
C PHE A 187 -6.20 10.03 8.39
N ALA A 188 -5.35 11.04 8.38
CA ALA A 188 -5.58 12.29 9.10
C ALA A 188 -6.20 13.32 8.15
N ALA A 189 -7.05 14.20 8.64
CA ALA A 189 -7.52 15.37 7.90
C ALA A 189 -7.33 16.63 8.74
N SER A 190 -6.94 17.72 8.09
CA SER A 190 -6.43 18.91 8.76
C SER A 190 -7.35 20.10 8.55
N ILE A 191 -7.54 20.88 9.61
CA ILE A 191 -8.20 22.18 9.58
C ILE A 191 -7.19 23.23 10.03
N TYR A 192 -6.93 24.25 9.22
CA TYR A 192 -5.99 25.32 9.52
C TYR A 192 -6.49 26.70 9.04
N GLY A 193 -5.90 27.76 9.58
CA GLY A 193 -6.23 29.13 9.17
C GLY A 193 -7.56 29.63 9.74
N ASP A 194 -8.30 30.41 8.95
CA ASP A 194 -9.50 31.14 9.41
C ASP A 194 -10.67 30.22 9.83
N ASN A 195 -10.61 28.94 9.46
CA ASN A 195 -11.62 27.93 9.78
C ASN A 195 -11.55 27.46 11.24
N VAL A 196 -10.46 27.74 11.95
CA VAL A 196 -10.28 27.39 13.36
C VAL A 196 -9.93 28.61 14.20
N ASN A 197 -10.60 28.78 15.34
CA ASN A 197 -10.34 29.88 16.27
C ASN A 197 -9.18 29.52 17.24
N THR A 198 -8.12 28.94 16.71
CA THR A 198 -6.91 28.51 17.41
C THR A 198 -5.69 28.85 16.56
N ASP A 199 -4.54 29.10 17.22
CA ASP A 199 -3.26 29.34 16.54
C ASP A 199 -2.64 28.03 15.99
N ASN A 200 -3.18 26.88 16.39
CA ASN A 200 -2.77 25.54 15.98
C ASN A 200 -3.77 24.93 14.99
N GLU A 201 -3.25 24.08 14.11
CA GLU A 201 -4.02 23.14 13.29
C GLU A 201 -4.87 22.22 14.17
N ILE A 202 -6.05 21.84 13.68
CA ILE A 202 -6.86 20.76 14.26
C ILE A 202 -6.78 19.57 13.31
N THR A 203 -6.42 18.40 13.83
CA THR A 203 -6.38 17.15 13.07
C THR A 203 -7.51 16.22 13.50
N GLY A 204 -8.30 15.77 12.54
CA GLY A 204 -9.23 14.65 12.68
C GLY A 204 -8.58 13.35 12.22
N LEU A 205 -8.70 12.28 13.00
CA LEU A 205 -8.26 10.94 12.63
C LEU A 205 -9.47 10.13 12.17
N PHE A 206 -9.39 9.58 10.97
CA PHE A 206 -10.47 8.81 10.36
C PHE A 206 -10.02 7.38 10.08
N VAL A 207 -10.96 6.43 10.16
CA VAL A 207 -10.78 5.04 9.78
C VAL A 207 -11.86 4.64 8.78
N ILE A 208 -11.44 4.06 7.68
CA ILE A 208 -12.26 3.41 6.67
C ILE A 208 -12.20 1.91 6.92
N ASP A 209 -13.35 1.28 7.17
CA ASP A 209 -13.51 -0.17 7.12
C ASP A 209 -13.79 -0.59 5.68
N LEU A 210 -12.88 -1.41 5.10
CA LEU A 210 -12.94 -1.81 3.69
C LEU A 210 -13.87 -2.99 3.43
N GLU A 211 -14.31 -3.70 4.48
CA GLU A 211 -15.34 -4.74 4.33
C GLU A 211 -16.74 -4.12 4.27
N THR A 212 -16.95 -3.01 4.97
CA THR A 212 -18.28 -2.36 5.09
C THR A 212 -18.39 -0.99 4.46
N ASP A 213 -17.33 -0.49 3.80
CA ASP A 213 -17.27 0.84 3.18
C ASP A 213 -17.64 1.97 4.16
N THR A 214 -17.35 1.79 5.45
CA THR A 214 -17.78 2.70 6.51
C THR A 214 -16.64 3.56 7.00
N VAL A 215 -16.86 4.87 7.05
CA VAL A 215 -15.89 5.83 7.58
C VAL A 215 -16.30 6.30 8.97
N THR A 216 -15.36 6.26 9.91
CA THR A 216 -15.54 6.69 11.29
C THR A 216 -14.45 7.68 11.69
N GLU A 217 -14.86 8.83 12.22
CA GLU A 217 -13.94 9.73 12.92
C GLU A 217 -13.63 9.17 14.31
N ILE A 218 -12.36 8.90 14.58
CA ILE A 218 -11.86 8.29 15.81
C ILE A 218 -11.59 9.36 16.87
N THR A 219 -10.88 10.42 16.48
CA THR A 219 -10.53 11.53 17.37
C THR A 219 -10.37 12.83 16.60
N ARG A 220 -10.45 13.95 17.32
CA ARG A 220 -10.17 15.29 16.83
C ARG A 220 -9.40 16.06 17.91
N GLU A 221 -8.21 16.55 17.58
CA GLU A 221 -7.32 17.20 18.55
C GLU A 221 -6.53 18.37 17.94
N GLU A 222 -6.06 19.28 18.81
CA GLU A 222 -5.17 20.38 18.41
C GLU A 222 -3.74 19.87 18.22
N GLY A 223 -3.10 20.31 17.14
CA GLY A 223 -1.76 19.89 16.75
C GLY A 223 -1.78 19.05 15.48
N THR A 224 -0.60 18.55 15.11
CA THR A 224 -0.40 17.60 14.01
C THR A 224 0.12 16.29 14.60
N GLY A 225 -0.18 15.16 13.97
CA GLY A 225 0.38 13.86 14.35
C GLY A 225 0.46 12.91 13.18
N GLU A 226 1.29 11.88 13.32
CA GLU A 226 1.41 10.79 12.36
C GLU A 226 0.37 9.71 12.66
N VAL A 227 -0.26 9.17 11.61
CA VAL A 227 -1.20 8.06 11.75
C VAL A 227 -0.42 6.78 12.05
N VAL A 228 -0.58 6.24 13.26
CA VAL A 228 0.13 5.03 13.71
C VAL A 228 -0.86 3.96 14.17
N TRP A 229 -0.87 2.83 13.47
CA TRP A 229 -1.57 1.62 13.91
C TRP A 229 -0.79 0.93 15.04
N GLN A 230 -1.45 0.71 16.18
CA GLN A 230 -0.91 -0.05 17.31
C GLN A 230 -1.17 -1.55 17.15
N ASP A 231 -2.30 -1.89 16.52
CA ASP A 231 -2.72 -3.23 16.13
C ASP A 231 -3.75 -3.12 14.97
N ASN A 232 -4.49 -4.19 14.65
CA ASN A 232 -5.47 -4.20 13.56
C ASN A 232 -6.74 -3.36 13.80
N GLU A 233 -6.95 -2.89 15.03
CA GLU A 233 -8.19 -2.23 15.46
C GLU A 233 -7.93 -0.86 16.09
N THR A 234 -6.73 -0.61 16.59
CA THR A 234 -6.38 0.58 17.34
C THR A 234 -5.40 1.43 16.55
N VAL A 235 -5.81 2.67 16.26
CA VAL A 235 -4.99 3.69 15.60
C VAL A 235 -4.97 4.97 16.45
N VAL A 236 -3.83 5.68 16.41
CA VAL A 236 -3.60 6.94 17.13
C VAL A 236 -2.91 7.95 16.22
N LEU A 237 -2.89 9.20 16.67
CA LEU A 237 -1.97 10.24 16.21
C LEU A 237 -0.78 10.29 17.19
N ASP A 238 0.45 10.21 16.68
CA ASP A 238 1.71 10.30 17.48
C ASP A 238 2.60 11.46 17.01
#